data_AF-A0A936NNH8-F1
#
_entry.id   AF-A0A936NNH8-F1
#
_cell.length_a   1.000
_cell.length_b   1.000
_cell.length_c   1.000
_cell.angle_alpha   90.00
_cell.angle_beta   90.00
_cell.angle_gamma   90.00
#
_symmetry.space_group_name_H-M   'P 1'
#
loop_
_entity.id
_entity.type
_entity.pdbx_description
1 polymer ?
#
loop_
_entity_poly.entity_id
_entity_poly.type
_entity_poly.pdbx_seq_one_letter_code
_entity_poly.pdbx_strand_id
1 'polypeptide(L)'
;MSSPIRVSAFFNEFSPLRKNIICDIASRLATLVSNYRPALWEQIDVQWEDGLSTLPELDALTISGYPDNMKSEWVAPDGNYLPNATTEEIQRIVDRKTNRIRCYPKEVTSQWLLIVLDGFAISSIAKITPELIAHPFKGKFDRLFLFENFGSHCHELLCTQE
;
A
#
# COMPACT_ATOMS: atom_id res chain seq x y z
N MET A 1 -19.09 9.99 28.93
CA MET A 1 -18.81 9.01 27.85
C MET A 1 -17.60 9.53 27.09
N SER A 2 -16.54 8.74 26.94
CA SER A 2 -15.38 9.12 26.13
C SER A 2 -15.74 9.07 24.66
N SER A 3 -15.52 10.17 23.94
CA SER A 3 -15.68 10.20 22.48
C SER A 3 -14.70 9.22 21.82
N PRO A 4 -15.11 8.53 20.74
CA PRO A 4 -14.21 7.73 19.92
C PRO A 4 -13.00 8.53 19.44
N ILE A 5 -11.83 7.90 19.46
CA ILE A 5 -10.57 8.50 19.00
C ILE A 5 -10.02 7.73 17.81
N ARG A 6 -9.40 8.44 16.87
CA ARG A 6 -8.51 7.85 15.87
C ARG A 6 -7.08 7.99 16.36
N VAL A 7 -6.33 6.89 16.33
CA VAL A 7 -4.90 6.89 16.61
C VAL A 7 -4.15 6.55 15.34
N SER A 8 -3.23 7.42 14.94
CA SER A 8 -2.36 7.24 13.79
C SER A 8 -0.91 7.08 14.25
N ALA A 9 -0.35 5.89 14.08
CA ALA A 9 1.01 5.56 14.49
C ALA A 9 1.91 5.37 13.25
N PHE A 10 2.92 6.22 13.11
CA PHE A 10 3.92 6.13 12.06
C PHE A 10 5.18 5.45 12.62
N PHE A 11 5.48 4.26 12.11
CA PHE A 11 6.56 3.41 12.63
C PHE A 11 7.91 3.78 12.03
N ASN A 12 8.95 3.72 12.86
CA ASN A 12 10.32 4.03 12.48
C ASN A 12 10.92 2.89 11.64
N GLU A 13 11.33 3.20 10.40
CA GLU A 13 11.91 2.23 9.47
C GLU A 13 13.29 1.70 9.92
N PHE A 14 14.02 2.47 10.72
CA PHE A 14 15.31 2.09 11.30
C PHE A 14 15.18 1.23 12.56
N SER A 15 13.96 1.07 13.10
CA SER A 15 13.67 0.25 14.28
C SER A 15 12.71 -0.90 13.95
N PRO A 16 13.22 -2.01 13.39
CA PRO A 16 12.37 -3.08 12.86
C PRO A 16 11.57 -3.79 13.95
N LEU A 17 10.24 -3.87 13.75
CA LEU A 17 9.30 -4.58 14.61
C LEU A 17 9.52 -6.10 14.53
N ARG A 18 10.15 -6.69 15.55
CA ARG A 18 10.36 -8.15 15.63
C ARG A 18 9.15 -8.83 16.28
N LYS A 19 8.78 -10.02 15.81
CA LYS A 19 7.61 -10.77 16.32
C LYS A 19 7.59 -10.95 17.83
N ASN A 20 8.76 -11.08 18.46
CA ASN A 20 8.90 -11.29 19.90
C ASN A 20 8.71 -10.03 20.76
N ILE A 21 8.67 -8.84 20.16
CA ILE A 21 8.53 -7.56 20.88
C ILE A 21 7.22 -6.82 20.56
N ILE A 22 6.46 -7.25 19.54
CA ILE A 22 5.22 -6.58 19.11
C ILE A 22 4.21 -6.42 20.25
N CYS A 23 4.00 -7.46 21.07
CA CYS A 23 3.04 -7.40 22.18
C CYS A 23 3.43 -6.37 23.24
N ASP A 24 4.74 -6.22 23.51
CA ASP A 24 5.25 -5.23 24.46
C ASP A 24 5.05 -3.81 23.93
N ILE A 25 5.42 -3.57 22.67
CA ILE A 25 5.25 -2.29 21.99
C ILE A 25 3.77 -1.89 21.96
N ALA A 26 2.88 -2.81 21.57
CA ALA A 26 1.45 -2.57 21.53
C ALA A 26 0.88 -2.19 22.91
N SER A 27 1.36 -2.86 23.98
CA SER A 27 0.91 -2.58 25.35
C SER A 27 1.37 -1.20 25.82
N ARG A 28 2.63 -0.84 25.55
CA ARG A 28 3.20 0.47 25.87
C ARG A 28 2.48 1.58 25.10
N LEU A 29 2.21 1.37 23.82
CA LEU A 29 1.47 2.30 22.97
C LEU A 29 0.02 2.49 23.43
N ALA A 30 -0.70 1.40 23.76
CA ALA A 30 -2.04 1.49 24.31
C ALA A 30 -2.07 2.26 25.65
N THR A 31 -1.07 2.01 26.50
CA THR A 31 -0.90 2.73 27.78
C THR A 31 -0.68 4.21 27.54
N LEU A 32 0.21 4.58 26.62
CA LEU A 32 0.47 5.97 26.26
C LEU A 32 -0.80 6.68 25.77
N VAL A 33 -1.50 6.08 24.78
CA VAL A 33 -2.73 6.63 24.19
C VAL A 33 -3.85 6.77 25.23
N SER A 34 -3.89 5.88 26.23
CA SER A 34 -4.90 5.93 27.28
C SER A 34 -4.88 7.22 28.11
N ASN A 35 -3.79 7.99 28.06
CA ASN A 35 -3.65 9.28 28.74
C ASN A 35 -4.24 10.46 27.96
N TYR A 36 -4.62 10.29 26.69
CA TYR A 36 -5.10 11.38 25.84
C TYR A 36 -6.62 11.38 25.69
N ARG A 37 -7.23 12.57 25.74
CA ARG A 37 -8.67 12.77 25.57
C ARG A 37 -8.92 13.99 24.68
N PRO A 38 -8.63 13.90 23.37
CA PRO A 38 -8.91 15.01 22.47
C PRO A 38 -10.41 15.30 22.43
N ALA A 39 -10.76 16.58 22.33
CA ALA A 39 -12.09 17.03 21.96
C ALA A 39 -12.43 16.62 20.53
N LEU A 40 -13.71 16.73 20.16
CA LEU A 40 -14.13 16.50 18.78
C LEU A 40 -13.42 17.50 17.85
N TRP A 41 -12.88 17.00 16.76
CA TRP A 41 -12.05 17.73 15.78
C TRP A 41 -10.69 18.22 16.31
N GLU A 42 -10.33 17.89 17.56
CA GLU A 42 -9.00 18.16 18.07
C GLU A 42 -8.03 17.07 17.60
N GLN A 43 -6.83 17.50 17.23
CA GLN A 43 -5.70 16.64 16.92
C GLN A 43 -4.56 16.95 17.88
N ILE A 44 -3.98 15.90 18.45
CA ILE A 44 -2.82 15.97 19.33
C ILE A 44 -1.69 15.20 18.65
N ASP A 45 -0.63 15.91 18.28
CA ASP A 45 0.61 15.31 17.81
C ASP A 45 1.54 15.10 19.01
N VAL A 46 1.80 13.83 19.34
CA VAL A 46 2.66 13.46 20.46
C VAL A 46 4.09 13.85 20.14
N GLN A 47 4.56 14.89 20.81
CA GLN A 47 5.94 15.36 20.69
C GLN A 47 6.85 14.47 21.54
N TRP A 48 7.94 14.00 20.95
CA TRP A 48 9.02 13.33 21.66
C TRP A 48 10.08 14.37 22.02
N GLU A 49 10.57 14.38 23.26
CA GLU A 49 11.74 15.20 23.59
C GLU A 49 12.97 14.63 22.86
N ASP A 50 13.82 15.52 22.32
CA ASP A 50 15.01 15.15 21.55
C ASP A 50 15.87 14.13 22.32
N GLY A 51 15.97 12.92 21.77
CA GLY A 51 16.79 11.83 22.30
C GLY A 51 16.11 10.87 23.28
N LEU A 52 14.83 11.07 23.63
CA LEU A 52 14.08 10.22 24.57
C LEU A 52 12.66 9.92 24.04
N SER A 53 12.55 9.20 22.92
CA SER A 53 11.27 8.58 22.59
C SER A 53 10.99 7.44 23.59
N THR A 54 9.85 7.51 24.28
CA THR A 54 9.37 6.39 25.12
C THR A 54 8.98 5.18 24.27
N LEU A 55 8.93 5.32 22.93
CA LEU A 55 8.66 4.30 21.93
C LEU A 55 9.58 4.53 20.71
N PRO A 56 10.86 4.08 20.74
CA PRO A 56 11.80 4.27 19.64
C PRO A 56 11.36 3.59 18.33
N GLU A 57 10.34 2.75 18.38
CA GLU A 57 9.72 2.11 17.21
C GLU A 57 8.75 3.03 16.46
N LEU A 58 8.45 4.22 17.00
CA LEU A 58 7.58 5.22 16.39
C LEU A 58 8.35 6.49 16.05
N ASP A 59 8.16 6.97 14.83
CA ASP A 59 8.61 8.30 14.39
C ASP A 59 7.59 9.37 14.74
N ALA A 60 6.30 9.07 14.60
CA ALA A 60 5.22 9.98 14.93
C ALA A 60 3.99 9.25 15.47
N LEU A 61 3.26 9.92 16.37
CA LEU A 61 1.99 9.45 16.89
C LEU A 61 1.02 10.63 16.95
N THR A 62 -0.09 10.49 16.24
CA THR A 62 -1.18 11.49 16.21
C THR A 62 -2.44 10.87 16.77
N ILE A 63 -3.11 11.60 17.66
CA ILE A 63 -4.35 11.16 18.31
C ILE A 63 -5.41 12.24 18.06
N SER A 64 -6.52 11.89 17.41
CA SER A 64 -7.56 12.85 17.08
C SER A 64 -8.95 12.40 17.55
N GLY A 65 -9.74 13.36 18.01
CA GLY A 65 -11.16 13.16 18.28
C GLY A 65 -11.92 13.27 16.96
N TYR A 66 -12.50 12.15 16.49
CA TYR A 66 -13.16 12.09 15.19
C TYR A 66 -14.67 11.84 15.40
N PRO A 67 -15.56 12.79 15.07
CA PRO A 67 -16.98 12.67 15.40
C PRO A 67 -17.75 11.68 14.53
N ASP A 68 -17.27 11.42 13.32
CA ASP A 68 -17.91 10.47 12.39
C ASP A 68 -17.61 9.01 12.73
N ASN A 69 -16.69 8.76 13.66
CA ASN A 69 -16.32 7.42 14.07
C ASN A 69 -17.27 6.90 15.16
N MET A 70 -17.97 5.79 14.89
CA MET A 70 -18.78 5.11 15.90
C MET A 70 -17.94 4.38 16.96
N LYS A 71 -16.64 4.14 16.68
CA LYS A 71 -15.71 3.39 17.54
C LYS A 71 -14.31 3.96 17.41
N SER A 72 -13.50 3.83 18.48
CA SER A 72 -12.08 4.19 18.39
C SER A 72 -11.38 3.28 17.38
N GLU A 73 -10.46 3.84 16.61
CA GLU A 73 -9.74 3.12 15.57
C GLU A 73 -8.23 3.39 15.65
N TRP A 74 -7.47 2.42 15.16
CA TRP A 74 -6.03 2.50 15.03
C TRP A 74 -5.69 2.40 13.55
N VAL A 75 -4.89 3.35 13.08
CA VAL A 75 -4.35 3.38 11.73
C VAL A 75 -2.83 3.45 11.81
N ALA A 76 -2.16 2.73 10.92
CA ALA A 76 -0.72 2.82 10.72
C ALA A 76 -0.52 3.28 9.28
N PRO A 77 -0.53 4.60 9.02
CA PRO A 77 -0.30 5.09 7.67
C PRO A 77 1.09 4.65 7.23
N ASP A 78 1.15 4.02 6.07
CA ASP A 78 2.40 3.70 5.39
C ASP A 78 2.53 4.64 4.19
N GLY A 79 3.74 5.12 3.95
CA GLY A 79 4.06 6.03 2.87
C GLY A 79 5.34 5.55 2.23
N ASN A 80 5.28 5.26 0.92
CA ASN A 80 6.46 4.90 0.16
C ASN A 80 6.65 5.85 -1.02
N TYR A 81 7.88 5.93 -1.50
CA TYR A 81 8.16 6.53 -2.81
C TYR A 81 7.37 5.76 -3.87
N LEU A 82 6.78 6.47 -4.83
CA LEU A 82 6.09 5.88 -5.98
C LEU A 82 7.14 5.65 -7.09
N PRO A 83 7.78 4.47 -7.19
CA PRO A 83 8.70 4.20 -8.28
C PRO A 83 7.95 4.22 -9.62
N ASN A 84 8.66 4.52 -10.71
CA ASN A 84 8.11 4.26 -12.04
C ASN A 84 8.02 2.75 -12.27
N ALA A 85 6.91 2.28 -12.85
CA ALA A 85 6.84 0.91 -13.34
C ALA A 85 7.83 0.72 -14.48
N THR A 86 8.65 -0.32 -14.42
CA THR A 86 9.65 -0.59 -15.45
C THR A 86 9.13 -1.56 -16.51
N THR A 87 9.67 -1.44 -17.73
CA THR A 87 9.38 -2.36 -18.83
C THR A 87 9.76 -3.79 -18.46
N GLU A 88 10.85 -3.98 -17.72
CA GLU A 88 11.34 -5.29 -17.31
C GLU A 88 10.40 -5.97 -16.31
N GLU A 89 9.81 -5.21 -15.39
CA GLU A 89 8.85 -5.74 -14.42
C GLU A 89 7.56 -6.20 -15.10
N ILE A 90 7.01 -5.37 -15.98
CA ILE A 90 5.80 -5.72 -16.73
C ILE A 90 6.07 -6.94 -17.62
N GLN A 91 7.20 -6.98 -18.33
CA GLN A 91 7.58 -8.14 -19.16
C GLN A 91 7.68 -9.42 -18.32
N ARG A 92 8.31 -9.38 -17.13
CA ARG A 92 8.36 -10.56 -16.23
C ARG A 92 6.97 -11.03 -15.81
N ILE A 93 6.02 -10.11 -15.59
CA ILE A 93 4.63 -10.47 -15.28
C ILE A 93 4.00 -11.17 -16.49
N VAL A 94 4.17 -10.61 -17.69
CA VAL A 94 3.68 -11.17 -18.95
C VAL A 94 4.24 -12.58 -19.17
N ASP A 95 5.55 -12.78 -19.02
CA ASP A 95 6.21 -14.09 -19.20
C ASP A 95 5.66 -15.14 -18.22
N ARG A 96 5.58 -14.76 -16.95
CA ARG A 96 5.07 -15.64 -15.88
C ARG A 96 3.62 -16.08 -16.15
N LYS A 97 2.80 -15.19 -16.71
CA LYS A 97 1.40 -15.48 -17.04
C LYS A 97 1.27 -16.22 -18.38
N THR A 98 2.12 -15.91 -19.35
CA THR A 98 2.20 -16.64 -20.64
C THR A 98 2.45 -18.12 -20.42
N ASN A 99 3.30 -18.49 -19.46
CA ASN A 99 3.55 -19.89 -19.11
C ASN A 99 2.31 -20.63 -18.58
N ARG A 100 1.30 -19.90 -18.10
CA ARG A 100 0.04 -20.47 -17.60
C ARG A 100 -1.05 -20.58 -18.67
N ILE A 101 -0.82 -20.03 -19.87
CA ILE A 101 -1.81 -20.06 -20.95
C ILE A 101 -2.26 -21.49 -21.27
N ARG A 102 -1.32 -22.45 -21.21
CA ARG A 102 -1.57 -23.87 -21.46
C ARG A 102 -2.57 -24.51 -20.48
N CYS A 103 -2.83 -23.87 -19.35
CA CYS A 103 -3.77 -24.35 -18.33
C CYS A 103 -5.22 -23.90 -18.59
N TYR A 104 -5.45 -22.97 -19.52
CA TYR A 104 -6.81 -22.52 -19.84
C TYR A 104 -7.49 -23.46 -20.85
N PRO A 105 -8.83 -23.54 -20.84
CA PRO A 105 -9.59 -24.35 -21.80
C PRO A 105 -9.27 -23.95 -23.24
N LYS A 106 -9.20 -24.95 -24.13
CA LYS A 106 -8.91 -24.74 -25.57
C LYS A 106 -10.02 -24.03 -26.34
N GLU A 107 -11.22 -23.92 -25.76
CA GLU A 107 -12.42 -23.34 -26.37
C GLU A 107 -12.49 -21.81 -26.23
N VAL A 108 -11.45 -21.19 -25.66
CA VAL A 108 -11.38 -19.73 -25.50
C VAL A 108 -10.94 -19.09 -26.81
N THR A 109 -11.79 -18.22 -27.37
CA THR A 109 -11.55 -17.50 -28.63
C THR A 109 -10.56 -16.36 -28.50
N SER A 110 -10.38 -15.80 -27.30
CA SER A 110 -9.40 -14.76 -27.04
C SER A 110 -8.98 -14.72 -25.58
N GLN A 111 -7.69 -14.48 -25.34
CA GLN A 111 -7.06 -14.45 -24.02
C GLN A 111 -6.43 -13.09 -23.78
N TRP A 112 -6.99 -12.34 -22.84
CA TRP A 112 -6.49 -11.01 -22.46
C TRP A 112 -5.82 -11.10 -21.10
N LEU A 113 -4.74 -10.34 -20.92
CA LEU A 113 -4.09 -10.18 -19.62
C LEU A 113 -4.39 -8.80 -19.06
N LEU A 114 -5.00 -8.77 -17.88
CA LEU A 114 -5.13 -7.57 -17.06
C LEU A 114 -4.11 -7.62 -15.92
N ILE A 115 -3.24 -6.62 -15.86
CA ILE A 115 -2.31 -6.37 -14.76
C ILE A 115 -2.88 -5.23 -13.93
N VAL A 116 -3.07 -5.45 -12.64
CA VAL A 116 -3.66 -4.45 -11.73
C VAL A 116 -2.58 -3.91 -10.79
N LEU A 117 -2.42 -2.59 -10.80
CA LEU A 117 -1.67 -1.82 -9.81
C LEU A 117 -2.67 -1.36 -8.74
N ASP A 118 -2.93 -2.23 -7.76
CA ASP A 118 -3.97 -2.00 -6.74
C ASP A 118 -3.56 -0.94 -5.70
N GLY A 119 -2.25 -0.68 -5.60
CA GLY A 119 -1.61 0.24 -4.68
C GLY A 119 -1.88 0.00 -3.19
N PHE A 120 -2.41 -1.18 -2.81
CA PHE A 120 -2.62 -1.57 -1.42
C PHE A 120 -1.41 -2.28 -0.81
N ALA A 121 -0.45 -2.68 -1.65
CA ALA A 121 0.87 -3.10 -1.24
C ALA A 121 1.90 -2.14 -1.82
N ILE A 122 2.97 -1.84 -1.09
CA ILE A 122 4.07 -1.00 -1.60
C ILE A 122 4.58 -1.50 -2.97
N SER A 123 4.55 -2.81 -3.22
CA SER A 123 4.97 -3.43 -4.49
C SER A 123 3.98 -3.28 -5.65
N SER A 124 2.79 -2.71 -5.42
CA SER A 124 1.75 -2.47 -6.44
C SER A 124 1.47 -0.98 -6.66
N ILE A 125 2.32 -0.11 -6.08
CA ILE A 125 2.31 1.34 -6.22
C ILE A 125 3.41 1.68 -7.23
N ALA A 126 3.04 1.98 -8.49
CA ALA A 126 4.01 2.39 -9.51
C ALA A 126 3.43 3.42 -10.49
N LYS A 127 4.22 4.43 -10.84
CA LYS A 127 3.84 5.43 -11.84
C LYS A 127 3.95 4.84 -13.24
N ILE A 128 2.85 4.91 -13.99
CA ILE A 128 2.83 4.54 -15.40
C ILE A 128 3.40 5.70 -16.22
N THR A 129 4.43 5.43 -17.02
CA THR A 129 5.04 6.45 -17.88
C THR A 129 4.61 6.27 -19.34
N PRO A 130 4.62 7.33 -20.17
CA PRO A 130 4.33 7.23 -21.60
C PRO A 130 5.24 6.24 -22.32
N GLU A 131 6.52 6.14 -21.91
CA GLU A 131 7.49 5.20 -22.47
C GLU A 131 7.09 3.75 -22.21
N LEU A 132 6.54 3.45 -21.03
CA LEU A 132 6.03 2.13 -20.68
C LEU A 132 4.84 1.74 -21.57
N ILE A 133 3.91 2.68 -21.79
CA ILE A 133 2.72 2.45 -22.62
C ILE A 133 3.13 2.22 -24.09
N ALA A 134 4.11 2.98 -24.58
CA ALA A 134 4.62 2.86 -25.94
C ALA A 134 5.55 1.65 -26.16
N HIS A 135 5.95 0.95 -25.10
CA HIS A 135 6.86 -0.18 -25.20
C HIS A 135 6.14 -1.44 -25.73
N PRO A 136 6.69 -2.13 -26.76
CA PRO A 136 6.14 -3.39 -27.23
C PRO A 136 6.55 -4.55 -26.30
N PHE A 137 5.59 -5.09 -25.57
CA PHE A 137 5.77 -6.31 -24.76
C PHE A 137 5.64 -7.56 -25.62
N LYS A 138 6.35 -8.62 -25.24
CA LYS A 138 6.28 -9.93 -25.91
C LYS A 138 5.41 -10.87 -25.10
N GLY A 139 4.46 -11.53 -25.75
CA GLY A 139 3.58 -12.47 -25.03
C GLY A 139 2.58 -13.15 -25.94
N LYS A 140 1.83 -14.11 -25.40
CA LYS A 140 0.83 -14.88 -26.15
C LYS A 140 -0.61 -14.43 -25.90
N PHE A 141 -0.77 -13.27 -25.29
CA PHE A 141 -2.08 -12.67 -25.08
C PHE A 141 -2.49 -11.90 -26.33
N ASP A 142 -3.79 -11.86 -26.62
CA ASP A 142 -4.32 -11.06 -27.72
C ASP A 142 -4.30 -9.58 -27.38
N ARG A 143 -4.52 -9.26 -26.10
CA ARG A 143 -4.52 -7.90 -25.57
C ARG A 143 -3.94 -7.88 -24.18
N LEU A 144 -3.21 -6.80 -23.88
CA LEU A 144 -2.57 -6.57 -22.60
C LEU A 144 -3.08 -5.24 -22.04
N PHE A 145 -3.52 -5.26 -20.79
CA PHE A 145 -4.01 -4.08 -20.09
C PHE A 145 -3.27 -3.88 -18.78
N LEU A 146 -2.98 -2.62 -18.46
CA LEU A 146 -2.46 -2.17 -17.18
C LEU A 146 -3.49 -1.24 -16.54
N PHE A 147 -4.03 -1.65 -15.40
CA PHE A 147 -5.05 -0.90 -14.66
C PHE A 147 -4.46 -0.31 -13.39
N GLU A 148 -4.50 1.02 -13.29
CA GLU A 148 -4.12 1.80 -12.12
C GLU A 148 -5.36 2.06 -11.26
N ASN A 149 -5.41 1.46 -10.07
CA ASN A 149 -6.61 1.51 -9.22
C ASN A 149 -6.86 2.91 -8.63
N PHE A 150 -5.82 3.60 -8.15
CA PHE A 150 -5.96 4.92 -7.54
C PHE A 150 -6.41 6.00 -8.53
N GLY A 151 -5.88 5.97 -9.76
CA GLY A 151 -6.29 6.87 -10.83
C GLY A 151 -7.56 6.42 -11.57
N SER A 152 -7.99 5.17 -11.35
CA SER A 152 -9.04 4.51 -12.15
C SER A 152 -8.75 4.56 -13.66
N HIS A 153 -7.47 4.48 -14.04
CA HIS A 153 -7.03 4.49 -15.43
C HIS A 153 -6.77 3.08 -15.93
N CYS A 154 -7.19 2.81 -17.16
CA CYS A 154 -6.87 1.57 -17.87
C CYS A 154 -6.06 1.91 -19.12
N HIS A 155 -4.85 1.36 -19.21
CA HIS A 155 -3.96 1.54 -20.34
C HIS A 155 -3.87 0.23 -21.11
N GLU A 156 -4.20 0.27 -22.40
CA GLU A 156 -3.88 -0.84 -23.30
C GLU A 156 -2.39 -0.75 -23.67
N LEU A 157 -1.67 -1.85 -23.47
CA LEU A 157 -0.26 -1.98 -23.78
C LEU A 157 -0.07 -2.68 -25.11
N LEU A 158 0.99 -2.30 -25.84
CA LEU A 158 1.35 -2.96 -27.08
C LEU A 158 1.87 -4.37 -26.79
N CYS A 159 1.20 -5.39 -27.32
CA CYS A 159 1.62 -6.78 -27.22
C CYS A 159 1.96 -7.31 -28.61
N THR A 160 3.19 -7.79 -28.77
CA THR A 160 3.66 -8.49 -29.97
C THR A 160 3.64 -9.99 -29.69
N GLN A 161 2.93 -10.73 -30.55
CA GLN A 161 2.83 -12.19 -30.41
C GLN A 161 4.10 -12.86 -30.93
N GLU A 162 4.70 -13.71 -30.11
CA GLU A 162 5.78 -14.66 -30.47
C GLU A 162 5.27 -16.09 -30.66
#